data_AF-A0A0B7AB73-F1
#
_entry.id   AF-A0A0B7AB73-F1
#
_cell.length_a   1.000
_cell.length_b   1.000
_cell.length_c   1.000
_cell.angle_alpha   90.00
_cell.angle_beta   90.00
_cell.angle_gamma   90.00
#
_symmetry.space_group_name_H-M   'P 1'
#
loop_
_entity.id
_entity.type
_entity.pdbx_description
1 polymer ?
#
loop_
_entity_poly.entity_id
_entity_poly.type
_entity_poly.pdbx_seq_one_letter_code
_entity_poly.pdbx_strand_id
1 'polypeptide(L)' 'AGEAMAKVELFMFCGGMVQRFRFLSVDLGSPPPLTAIIGLNATPVPYKVRSVDRKLTS' A
#
# COMPACT_ATOMS: atom_id res chain seq x y z
N ALA A 1 0.71 -15.64 19.11
CA ALA A 1 -0.74 -15.96 19.05
C ALA A 1 -1.56 -14.98 18.19
N GLY A 2 -0.98 -14.27 17.21
CA GLY A 2 -1.73 -13.32 16.35
C GLY A 2 -1.59 -13.55 14.85
N GLU A 3 -0.85 -14.57 14.42
CA GLU A 3 -0.50 -14.77 13.00
C GLU A 3 -1.71 -15.05 12.12
N ALA A 4 -2.64 -15.90 12.56
CA ALA A 4 -3.85 -16.23 11.80
C ALA A 4 -4.72 -14.99 11.56
N MET A 5 -4.92 -14.16 12.60
CA MET A 5 -5.67 -12.91 12.48
C MET A 5 -4.94 -11.91 11.59
N ALA A 6 -3.63 -11.74 11.76
CA ALA A 6 -2.83 -10.84 10.94
C ALA A 6 -2.91 -11.20 9.44
N LYS A 7 -2.93 -12.50 9.10
CA LYS A 7 -3.11 -12.96 7.71
C LYS A 7 -4.49 -12.60 7.16
N VAL A 8 -5.55 -12.79 7.95
CA VAL A 8 -6.93 -12.45 7.56
C VAL A 8 -7.06 -10.94 7.35
N GLU A 9 -6.56 -10.14 8.28
CA GLU A 9 -6.59 -8.68 8.19
C GLU A 9 -5.82 -8.19 6.96
N LEU A 10 -4.60 -8.67 6.75
CA LEU A 10 -3.80 -8.29 5.59
C LEU A 10 -4.53 -8.62 4.27
N PHE A 11 -5.13 -9.80 4.16
CA PHE A 11 -5.88 -10.19 2.97
C PHE A 11 -7.09 -9.28 2.73
N MET A 12 -7.89 -9.02 3.77
CA MET A 12 -9.10 -8.21 3.65
C MET A 12 -8.79 -6.75 3.34
N PHE A 13 -7.80 -6.16 4.04
CA PHE A 13 -7.40 -4.77 3.81
C PHE A 13 -6.73 -4.61 2.44
N CYS A 14 -5.70 -5.40 2.13
CA CYS A 14 -5.02 -5.29 0.84
C CYS A 14 -5.96 -5.61 -0.32
N GLY A 15 -6.76 -6.68 -0.21
CA GLY A 15 -7.73 -7.08 -1.20
C GLY A 15 -8.76 -5.98 -1.47
N GLY A 16 -9.39 -5.43 -0.42
CA GLY A 16 -10.35 -4.34 -0.56
C GLY A 16 -9.74 -3.07 -1.15
N MET A 17 -8.51 -2.72 -0.75
CA MET A 17 -7.79 -1.56 -1.27
C MET A 17 -7.50 -1.67 -2.77
N VAL A 18 -6.97 -2.81 -3.25
CA VAL A 18 -6.64 -3.00 -4.67
C VAL A 18 -7.86 -3.27 -5.55
N GLN A 19 -8.95 -3.77 -4.97
CA GLN A 19 -10.23 -3.91 -5.68
C GLN A 19 -10.85 -2.54 -5.98
N ARG A 20 -10.78 -1.60 -5.02
CA ARG A 20 -11.40 -0.26 -5.15
C ARG A 20 -10.49 0.78 -5.79
N PHE A 21 -9.21 0.80 -5.43
CA PHE A 21 -8.28 1.86 -5.82
C PHE A 21 -7.19 1.36 -6.76
N ARG A 22 -6.85 2.21 -7.72
CA ARG A 22 -5.59 2.13 -8.46
C ARG A 22 -4.57 3.02 -7.76
N PHE A 23 -3.48 2.44 -7.29
CA PHE A 23 -2.35 3.17 -6.71
C PHE A 23 -1.40 3.61 -7.81
N LEU A 24 -1.13 4.91 -7.89
CA LEU A 24 -0.22 5.52 -8.84
C LEU A 24 0.86 6.30 -8.09
N SER A 25 2.04 6.42 -8.71
CA SER A 25 3.06 7.38 -8.27
C SER A 25 2.50 8.79 -8.25
N VAL A 26 2.99 9.63 -7.33
CA VAL A 26 2.62 11.06 -7.27
C VAL A 26 3.06 11.76 -8.55
N ASP A 27 4.32 11.58 -8.93
CA ASP A 27 4.88 12.10 -10.17
C ASP A 27 4.88 11.02 -11.25
N LEU A 28 4.64 11.43 -12.51
CA LEU A 28 4.64 10.52 -13.65
C LEU A 28 6.06 9.99 -13.86
N GLY A 29 6.31 8.72 -13.52
CA GLY A 29 7.61 8.06 -13.70
C GLY A 29 8.56 8.10 -12.50
N SER A 30 8.17 8.68 -11.35
CA SER A 30 8.95 8.60 -10.12
C SER A 30 8.34 7.57 -9.16
N PRO A 31 8.88 6.34 -9.07
CA PRO A 31 8.39 5.36 -8.10
C PRO A 31 8.72 5.80 -6.67
N PRO A 32 7.95 5.33 -5.66
CA PRO A 32 8.32 5.53 -4.27
C PRO A 32 9.72 4.97 -3.98
N PRO A 33 10.48 5.58 -3.07
CA PRO A 33 11.75 5.03 -2.63
C PRO A 33 11.58 3.62 -2.03
N LEU A 34 12.42 2.69 -2.47
CA LEU A 34 12.42 1.30 -1.99
C LEU A 34 13.34 1.09 -0.77
N THR A 35 13.77 2.18 -0.14
CA THR A 35 14.63 2.16 1.04
C THR A 35 13.80 2.03 2.32
N ALA A 36 14.31 1.27 3.29
CA ALA A 36 13.69 1.11 4.59
C ALA A 36 14.52 1.79 5.69
N ILE A 37 13.83 2.28 6.72
CA ILE A 37 14.42 2.68 8.00
C ILE A 37 14.49 1.40 8.85
N ILE A 38 15.70 0.99 9.21
CA ILE A 38 15.96 -0.23 9.99
C ILE A 38 16.08 0.10 11.47
N GLY A 39 15.21 -0.48 12.30
CA GLY A 39 15.22 -0.40 13.76
C GLY A 39 14.77 -1.72 14.39
N LEU A 40 13.88 -1.68 15.38
CA LEU A 40 13.22 -2.89 15.90
C LEU A 40 12.36 -3.59 14.82
N ASN A 41 11.85 -2.81 13.88
CA ASN A 41 11.19 -3.27 12.66
C ASN A 41 11.83 -2.64 11.42
N ALA A 42 11.50 -3.14 10.24
CA ALA A 42 11.83 -2.51 8.97
C ALA A 42 10.60 -1.79 8.43
N THR A 43 10.64 -0.45 8.40
CA THR A 43 9.53 0.38 7.93
C THR A 43 9.98 1.16 6.69
N PRO A 44 9.16 1.29 5.63
CA PRO A 44 9.53 2.11 4.47
C PRO A 44 9.76 3.58 4.88
N VAL A 45 10.66 4.27 4.19
CA VAL A 45 10.79 5.73 4.36
C VAL A 45 9.47 6.42 3.98
N PRO A 46 9.12 7.58 4.57
CA PRO A 46 7.86 8.26 4.26
C PRO A 46 7.69 8.52 2.76
N TYR A 47 6.59 8.07 2.19
CA TYR A 47 6.24 8.28 0.79
C TYR A 47 4.74 8.58 0.64
N LYS A 48 4.38 9.15 -0.52
CA LYS A 48 3.00 9.42 -0.89
C LYS A 48 2.64 8.63 -2.15
N VAL A 49 1.38 8.25 -2.27
CA VAL A 49 0.80 7.63 -3.48
C VAL A 49 -0.53 8.29 -3.78
N ARG A 50 -0.93 8.29 -5.05
CA ARG A 50 -2.26 8.69 -5.47
C ARG A 50 -3.16 7.47 -5.51
N SER A 51 -4.26 7.48 -4.77
CA SER A 51 -5.31 6.47 -4.84
C SER A 51 -6.45 6.97 -5.72
N VAL A 52 -6.64 6.35 -6.89
CA VAL A 52 -7.72 6.70 -7.83
C VAL A 52 -8.81 5.65 -7.74
N ASP A 53 -10.07 6.05 -7.54
CA ASP A 53 -11.19 5.11 -7.48
C ASP A 53 -11.45 4.48 -8.86
N ARG A 54 -11.45 3.15 -8.90
CA ARG A 54 -11.55 2.37 -10.15
C ARG A 54 -12.93 2.44 -10.78
N LYS A 55 -13.99 2.66 -9.98
CA LYS A 55 -15.36 2.73 -10.48
C LYS A 55 -15.69 4.12 -11.04
N LEU A 56 -14.99 5.16 -10.60
CA LEU A 56 -15.14 6.52 -11.11
C LEU A 56 -14.42 6.77 -12.45
N THR A 57 -13.55 5.83 -12.87
CA THR A 57 -12.77 5.98 -14.12
C THR A 57 -13.46 5.35 -15.34
N SER A 58 -14.75 4.99 -15.23
CA SER A 58 -15.54 4.36 -16.30
C SER A 58 -16.61 5.30 -16.83
#